data_AF-A0A3P6CFH2-F1
#
_entry.id   AF-A0A3P6CFH2-F1
#
_cell.length_a   1.000
_cell.length_b   1.000
_cell.length_c   1.000
_cell.angle_alpha   90.00
_cell.angle_beta   90.00
_cell.angle_gamma   90.00
#
_symmetry.space_group_name_H-M   'P 1'
#
loop_
_entity.id
_entity.type
_entity.pdbx_description
1 polymer ?
#
loop_
_entity_poly.entity_id
_entity_poly.type
_entity_poly.pdbx_seq_one_letter_code
_entity_poly.pdbx_strand_id
1 'polypeptide(L)'
;MTAFLHLSNKLAEKGHEIVFLLPKKALDQGPQFFKTGSVRTISIPHVKGLPPSAETNSDVPFFLTHLLAVAMNQTRPEEEKILRTNKPDLVFYDSADWIPEIAKPVGAKIVCYNTFSAGSIALTLVPAAEREIIDGNTTRKQGDSDGRNRRKFEMSAEELAKPPLGYPSSKVVLLVHEAKASYGGDTMALVLSSMGKLLR
;
A
#
# COMPACT_ATOMS: atom_id res chain seq x y z
N MET A 1 -6.05 2.64 7.93
CA MET A 1 -6.78 3.78 8.53
C MET A 1 -6.27 4.15 9.93
N THR A 2 -6.20 3.21 10.89
CA THR A 2 -5.81 3.50 12.28
C THR A 2 -4.46 4.20 12.43
N ALA A 3 -3.44 3.80 11.67
CA ALA A 3 -2.13 4.45 11.71
C ALA A 3 -2.17 5.94 11.29
N PHE A 4 -2.92 6.27 10.24
CA PHE A 4 -3.12 7.65 9.78
C PHE A 4 -3.86 8.49 10.82
N LEU A 5 -4.81 7.90 11.54
CA LEU A 5 -5.53 8.57 12.62
C LEU A 5 -4.61 8.90 13.81
N HIS A 6 -3.76 7.97 14.24
CA HIS A 6 -2.83 8.25 15.34
C HIS A 6 -1.87 9.38 14.97
N LEU A 7 -1.35 9.34 13.74
CA LEU A 7 -0.49 10.39 13.20
C LEU A 7 -1.21 11.74 13.15
N SER A 8 -2.42 11.79 12.60
CA SER A 8 -3.19 13.04 12.49
C SER A 8 -3.51 13.63 13.86
N ASN A 9 -3.87 12.81 14.86
CA ASN A 9 -4.14 13.29 16.21
C ASN A 9 -2.89 13.93 16.82
N LYS A 10 -1.71 13.33 16.60
CA LYS A 10 -0.42 13.89 17.06
C LYS A 10 -0.05 15.18 16.35
N LEU A 11 -0.42 15.33 15.09
CA LEU A 11 -0.19 16.57 14.34
C LEU A 11 -1.17 17.66 14.78
N ALA A 12 -2.44 17.32 15.00
CA ALA A 12 -3.42 18.27 15.52
C ALA A 12 -3.10 18.76 16.94
N GLU A 13 -2.58 17.89 17.81
CA GLU A 13 -2.04 18.28 19.13
C GLU A 13 -0.95 19.37 19.03
N LYS A 14 -0.26 19.46 17.88
CA LYS A 14 0.76 20.47 17.59
C LYS A 14 0.22 21.70 16.85
N GLY A 15 -1.09 21.78 16.66
CA GLY A 15 -1.75 22.91 15.99
C GLY A 15 -1.89 22.79 14.47
N HIS A 16 -1.64 21.61 13.89
CA HIS A 16 -1.87 21.40 12.45
C HIS A 16 -3.36 21.19 12.14
N GLU A 17 -3.82 21.74 11.00
CA GLU A 17 -5.18 21.52 10.53
C GLU A 17 -5.27 20.20 9.75
N ILE A 18 -6.14 19.30 10.20
CA ILE A 18 -6.27 17.98 9.59
C ILE A 18 -7.48 17.97 8.66
N VAL A 19 -7.28 17.52 7.41
CA VAL A 19 -8.37 17.31 6.43
C VAL A 19 -8.28 15.91 5.88
N PHE A 20 -9.16 15.01 6.31
CA PHE A 20 -9.18 13.66 5.78
C PHE A 20 -9.96 13.58 4.46
N LEU A 21 -9.43 12.84 3.49
CA LEU A 21 -10.15 12.46 2.28
C LEU A 21 -10.62 11.00 2.38
N LEU A 22 -11.93 10.76 2.39
CA LEU A 22 -12.49 9.43 2.65
C LEU A 22 -13.59 9.04 1.67
N PRO A 23 -13.69 7.75 1.29
CA PRO A 23 -14.93 7.25 0.73
C PRO A 23 -16.10 7.45 1.69
N LYS A 24 -17.31 7.54 1.16
CA LYS A 24 -18.53 7.76 1.97
C LYS A 24 -18.71 6.64 3.00
N LYS A 25 -18.54 5.39 2.61
CA LYS A 25 -18.70 4.22 3.49
C LYS A 25 -17.64 4.13 4.58
N ALA A 26 -16.46 4.70 4.33
CA ALA A 26 -15.41 4.79 5.34
C ALA A 26 -15.75 5.81 6.44
N LEU A 27 -16.69 6.73 6.20
CA LEU A 27 -17.23 7.58 7.26
C LEU A 27 -18.03 6.76 8.24
N ASP A 28 -18.87 5.82 7.82
CA ASP A 28 -19.73 5.06 8.74
C ASP A 28 -18.91 4.25 9.76
N GLN A 29 -17.67 3.90 9.40
CA GLN A 29 -16.74 3.16 10.25
C GLN A 29 -15.79 4.07 11.07
N GLY A 30 -15.84 5.39 10.87
CA GLY A 30 -14.76 6.31 11.21
C GLY A 30 -15.02 7.52 12.14
N PRO A 31 -16.24 8.08 12.36
CA PRO A 31 -16.35 9.47 12.82
C PRO A 31 -15.94 9.61 14.29
N GLN A 32 -16.18 8.58 15.09
CA GLN A 32 -15.85 8.52 16.51
C GLN A 32 -14.34 8.60 16.81
N PHE A 33 -13.51 8.44 15.78
CA PHE A 33 -12.06 8.35 15.94
C PHE A 33 -11.34 9.66 15.64
N PHE A 34 -11.95 10.57 14.87
CA PHE A 34 -11.38 11.87 14.54
C PHE A 34 -11.54 12.82 15.73
N LYS A 35 -10.48 12.96 16.54
CA LYS A 35 -10.50 13.91 17.67
C LYS A 35 -10.57 15.36 17.19
N THR A 36 -9.96 15.63 16.04
CA THR A 36 -9.72 16.96 15.50
C THR A 36 -9.51 16.86 13.99
N GLY A 37 -10.20 17.69 13.21
CA GLY A 37 -10.07 17.76 11.75
C GLY A 37 -11.40 17.76 11.02
N SER A 38 -11.37 18.13 9.75
CA SER A 38 -12.51 18.00 8.84
C SER A 38 -12.38 16.76 7.97
N VAL A 39 -13.51 16.26 7.47
CA VAL A 39 -13.52 15.16 6.50
C VAL A 39 -14.17 15.63 5.22
N ARG A 40 -13.52 15.34 4.09
CA ARG A 40 -14.05 15.49 2.74
C ARG A 40 -14.30 14.10 2.18
N THR A 41 -15.48 13.93 1.61
CA THR A 41 -15.84 12.68 0.96
C THR A 41 -15.32 12.65 -0.47
N ILE A 42 -14.96 11.45 -0.91
CA ILE A 42 -14.66 11.14 -2.30
C ILE A 42 -15.56 10.02 -2.78
N SER A 43 -16.01 10.08 -4.03
CA SER A 43 -16.83 9.02 -4.60
C SER A 43 -15.93 7.98 -5.23
N ILE A 44 -16.05 6.71 -4.81
CA ILE A 44 -15.34 5.61 -5.47
C ILE A 44 -16.13 5.18 -6.70
N PRO A 45 -15.58 5.35 -7.92
CA PRO A 45 -16.27 4.94 -9.14
C PRO A 45 -16.43 3.42 -9.19
N HIS A 46 -17.56 2.96 -9.70
CA HIS A 46 -17.77 1.53 -9.89
C HIS A 46 -16.93 0.99 -11.05
N VAL A 47 -16.31 -0.18 -10.83
CA VAL A 47 -15.54 -0.90 -11.84
C VAL A 47 -16.17 -2.27 -12.06
N LYS A 48 -16.22 -2.72 -13.32
CA LYS A 48 -16.78 -4.03 -13.68
C LYS A 48 -16.08 -5.16 -12.90
N GLY A 49 -16.85 -6.01 -12.25
CA GLY A 49 -16.36 -7.14 -11.45
C GLY A 49 -16.11 -6.80 -9.98
N LEU A 50 -16.13 -5.52 -9.61
CA LEU A 50 -16.13 -5.10 -8.21
C LEU A 50 -17.56 -5.26 -7.64
N PRO A 51 -17.73 -5.72 -6.39
CA PRO A 51 -19.05 -5.74 -5.76
C PRO A 51 -19.70 -4.34 -5.73
N PRO A 52 -21.03 -4.25 -5.89
CA PRO A 52 -21.73 -2.98 -5.71
C PRO A 52 -21.45 -2.39 -4.32
N SER A 53 -21.24 -1.06 -4.26
CA SER A 53 -20.97 -0.34 -3.01
C SER A 53 -19.69 -0.77 -2.25
N ALA A 54 -18.74 -1.42 -2.95
CA ALA A 54 -17.41 -1.62 -2.43
C ALA A 54 -16.60 -0.32 -2.54
N GLU A 55 -16.17 0.19 -1.39
CA GLU A 55 -15.41 1.44 -1.29
C GLU A 55 -14.12 1.27 -0.48
N THR A 56 -14.00 0.18 0.27
CA THR A 56 -12.90 -0.10 1.19
C THR A 56 -12.39 -1.52 1.01
N ASN A 57 -11.15 -1.79 1.44
CA ASN A 57 -10.57 -3.14 1.41
C ASN A 57 -11.41 -4.16 2.21
N SER A 58 -12.17 -3.72 3.22
CA SER A 58 -13.06 -4.58 4.00
C SER A 58 -14.29 -5.05 3.23
N ASP A 59 -14.62 -4.40 2.11
CA ASP A 59 -15.79 -4.72 1.28
C ASP A 59 -15.53 -5.85 0.28
N VAL A 60 -14.26 -6.22 0.08
CA VAL A 60 -13.87 -7.14 -0.99
C VAL A 60 -12.93 -8.23 -0.47
N PRO A 61 -13.05 -9.47 -0.97
CA PRO A 61 -12.04 -10.48 -0.72
C PRO A 61 -10.71 -10.07 -1.36
N PHE A 62 -9.62 -10.59 -0.81
CA PHE A 62 -8.26 -10.22 -1.21
C PHE A 62 -8.02 -10.24 -2.73
N PHE A 63 -8.53 -11.26 -3.44
CA PHE A 63 -8.33 -11.41 -4.89
C PHE A 63 -9.02 -10.32 -5.72
N LEU A 64 -9.94 -9.53 -5.16
CA LEU A 64 -10.59 -8.39 -5.82
C LEU A 64 -9.98 -7.03 -5.44
N THR A 65 -8.98 -6.99 -4.57
CA THR A 65 -8.31 -5.73 -4.17
C THR A 65 -7.71 -4.96 -5.35
N HIS A 66 -7.28 -5.67 -6.41
CA HIS A 66 -6.80 -5.02 -7.63
C HIS A 66 -7.91 -4.23 -8.36
N LEU A 67 -9.17 -4.70 -8.36
CA LEU A 67 -10.28 -3.95 -8.95
C LEU A 67 -10.63 -2.72 -8.11
N LEU A 68 -10.50 -2.84 -6.79
CA LEU A 68 -10.65 -1.69 -5.90
C LEU A 68 -9.53 -0.67 -6.15
N ALA A 69 -8.29 -1.11 -6.35
CA ALA A 69 -7.20 -0.21 -6.74
C ALA A 69 -7.51 0.49 -8.08
N VAL A 70 -8.02 -0.22 -9.09
CA VAL A 70 -8.46 0.41 -10.35
C VAL A 70 -9.55 1.46 -10.12
N ALA A 71 -10.52 1.20 -9.23
CA ALA A 71 -11.54 2.17 -8.87
C ALA A 71 -10.93 3.41 -8.18
N MET A 72 -9.99 3.20 -7.26
CA MET A 72 -9.26 4.27 -6.59
C MET A 72 -8.45 5.12 -7.57
N ASN A 73 -7.79 4.52 -8.57
CA ASN A 73 -7.04 5.30 -9.57
C ASN A 73 -7.93 6.30 -10.33
N GLN A 74 -9.22 5.97 -10.49
CA GLN A 74 -10.19 6.84 -11.16
C GLN A 74 -10.63 8.04 -10.30
N THR A 75 -10.28 8.09 -9.00
CA THR A 75 -10.57 9.24 -8.14
C THR A 75 -9.62 10.41 -8.38
N ARG A 76 -8.48 10.17 -9.05
CA ARG A 76 -7.42 11.15 -9.32
C ARG A 76 -7.92 12.55 -9.72
N PRO A 77 -8.88 12.73 -10.66
CA PRO A 77 -9.36 14.05 -11.03
C PRO A 77 -10.09 14.79 -9.90
N GLU A 78 -10.84 14.06 -9.07
CA GLU A 78 -11.54 14.63 -7.91
C GLU A 78 -10.53 15.03 -6.82
N GLU A 79 -9.54 14.16 -6.55
CA GLU A 79 -8.46 14.45 -5.60
C GLU A 79 -7.63 15.66 -6.02
N GLU A 80 -7.30 15.78 -7.31
CA GLU A 80 -6.57 16.93 -7.84
C GLU A 80 -7.36 18.23 -7.63
N LYS A 81 -8.67 18.21 -7.91
CA LYS A 81 -9.53 19.37 -7.66
C LYS A 81 -9.56 19.75 -6.18
N ILE A 82 -9.64 18.75 -5.30
CA ILE A 82 -9.61 18.96 -3.84
C ILE A 82 -8.28 19.56 -3.42
N LEU A 83 -7.15 19.03 -3.90
CA LEU A 83 -5.81 19.56 -3.65
C LEU A 83 -5.68 21.02 -4.08
N ARG A 84 -6.11 21.37 -5.29
CA ARG A 84 -6.03 22.73 -5.81
C ARG A 84 -6.91 23.71 -5.03
N THR A 85 -8.06 23.25 -4.53
CA THR A 85 -8.99 24.06 -3.73
C THR A 85 -8.48 24.25 -2.31
N ASN A 86 -8.06 23.15 -1.68
CA ASN A 86 -7.63 23.14 -0.30
C ASN A 86 -6.20 23.65 -0.13
N LYS A 87 -5.33 23.62 -1.13
CA LYS A 87 -3.92 24.08 -1.03
C LYS A 87 -3.23 23.66 0.29
N PRO A 88 -3.01 22.36 0.50
CA PRO A 88 -2.32 21.87 1.69
C PRO A 88 -0.83 22.16 1.70
N ASP A 89 -0.24 22.30 2.89
CA ASP A 89 1.21 22.38 3.03
C ASP A 89 1.85 20.98 2.99
N LEU A 90 1.14 19.93 3.40
CA LEU A 90 1.68 18.57 3.54
C LEU A 90 0.66 17.47 3.19
N VAL A 91 0.95 16.61 2.22
CA VAL A 91 0.10 15.48 1.84
C VAL A 91 0.72 14.17 2.31
N PHE A 92 -0.01 13.40 3.11
CA PHE A 92 0.32 12.02 3.39
C PHE A 92 -0.39 11.10 2.39
N TYR A 93 0.23 10.01 1.99
CA TYR A 93 -0.39 8.99 1.12
C TYR A 93 0.38 7.68 1.27
N ASP A 94 -0.06 6.59 0.67
CA ASP A 94 0.58 5.28 0.84
C ASP A 94 0.64 4.43 -0.43
N SER A 95 -0.46 4.27 -1.17
CA SER A 95 -0.46 3.45 -2.40
C SER A 95 -0.97 4.17 -3.65
N ALA A 96 -1.35 5.44 -3.51
CA ALA A 96 -1.74 6.29 -4.63
C ALA A 96 -0.49 6.95 -5.26
N ASP A 97 0.15 6.26 -6.20
CA ASP A 97 1.39 6.68 -6.87
C ASP A 97 1.23 7.96 -7.72
N TRP A 98 0.00 8.35 -8.06
CA TRP A 98 -0.31 9.61 -8.74
C TRP A 98 -0.33 10.85 -7.82
N ILE A 99 -0.37 10.69 -6.49
CA ILE A 99 -0.43 11.82 -5.54
C ILE A 99 0.73 12.81 -5.72
N PRO A 100 2.00 12.38 -5.81
CA PRO A 100 3.13 13.29 -6.07
C PRO A 100 2.93 14.18 -7.29
N GLU A 101 2.34 13.63 -8.36
CA GLU A 101 2.13 14.34 -9.62
C GLU A 101 1.07 15.46 -9.46
N ILE A 102 -0.05 15.16 -8.82
CA ILE A 102 -1.16 16.11 -8.64
C ILE A 102 -0.93 17.11 -7.49
N ALA A 103 -0.07 16.78 -6.52
CA ALA A 103 0.28 17.68 -5.41
C ALA A 103 1.36 18.71 -5.80
N LYS A 104 2.27 18.36 -6.72
CA LYS A 104 3.37 19.22 -7.16
C LYS A 104 2.93 20.63 -7.62
N PRO A 105 1.88 20.80 -8.45
CA PRO A 105 1.42 22.13 -8.88
C PRO A 105 0.87 23.01 -7.75
N VAL A 106 0.54 22.41 -6.61
CA VAL A 106 -0.03 23.09 -5.45
C VAL A 106 1.06 23.51 -4.45
N GLY A 107 2.30 23.02 -4.63
CA GLY A 107 3.43 23.32 -3.75
C GLY A 107 3.43 22.55 -2.44
N ALA A 108 2.56 21.55 -2.30
CA ALA A 108 2.48 20.73 -1.10
C ALA A 108 3.70 19.80 -0.97
N LYS A 109 4.23 19.66 0.24
CA LYS A 109 5.19 18.61 0.57
C LYS A 109 4.47 17.27 0.57
N ILE A 110 5.13 16.20 0.15
CA ILE A 110 4.54 14.86 0.03
C ILE A 110 5.27 13.86 0.92
N VAL A 111 4.51 13.01 1.60
CA VAL A 111 5.03 11.95 2.47
C VAL A 111 4.30 10.64 2.15
N CYS A 112 5.04 9.69 1.59
CA CYS A 112 4.57 8.31 1.50
C CYS A 112 4.68 7.66 2.89
N TYR A 113 3.55 7.47 3.55
CA TYR A 113 3.43 6.88 4.88
C TYR A 113 2.83 5.49 4.78
N ASN A 114 3.71 4.49 4.77
CA ASN A 114 3.32 3.09 4.69
C ASN A 114 3.23 2.45 6.08
N THR A 115 2.19 1.64 6.31
CA THR A 115 2.03 0.83 7.53
C THR A 115 2.82 -0.49 7.48
N PHE A 116 3.31 -0.89 6.32
CA PHE A 116 4.19 -2.06 6.16
C PHE A 116 5.60 -1.77 6.67
N SER A 117 6.24 -2.80 7.22
CA SER A 117 7.65 -2.71 7.59
C SER A 117 8.54 -2.53 6.35
N ALA A 118 9.67 -1.86 6.52
CA ALA A 118 10.64 -1.70 5.43
C ALA A 118 11.18 -3.05 4.92
N GLY A 119 11.26 -4.07 5.78
CA GLY A 119 11.67 -5.43 5.40
C GLY A 119 10.65 -6.09 4.47
N SER A 120 9.34 -6.01 4.79
CA SER A 120 8.26 -6.54 3.95
C SER A 120 8.26 -5.91 2.56
N ILE A 121 8.45 -4.58 2.49
CA ILE A 121 8.50 -3.85 1.22
C ILE A 121 9.70 -4.31 0.39
N ALA A 122 10.89 -4.37 0.99
CA ALA A 122 12.09 -4.80 0.29
C ALA A 122 12.00 -6.24 -0.21
N LEU A 123 11.42 -7.13 0.59
CA LEU A 123 11.23 -8.53 0.19
C LEU A 123 10.30 -8.67 -1.03
N THR A 124 9.32 -7.78 -1.15
CA THR A 124 8.36 -7.77 -2.27
C THR A 124 8.97 -7.16 -3.53
N LEU A 125 9.78 -6.10 -3.39
CA LEU A 125 10.33 -5.36 -4.53
C LEU A 125 11.56 -6.04 -5.15
N VAL A 126 12.30 -6.85 -4.39
CA VAL A 126 13.46 -7.57 -4.91
C VAL A 126 12.99 -8.83 -5.65
N PRO A 127 13.22 -8.95 -6.97
CA PRO A 127 12.80 -10.12 -7.74
C PRO A 127 13.40 -11.39 -7.14
N ALA A 128 12.59 -12.45 -7.00
CA ALA A 128 13.06 -13.76 -6.52
C ALA A 128 14.25 -14.30 -7.34
N ALA A 129 14.38 -13.91 -8.61
CA ALA A 129 15.49 -14.26 -9.49
C ALA A 129 16.86 -13.68 -9.06
N GLU A 130 16.91 -12.55 -8.35
CA GLU A 130 18.17 -12.04 -7.79
C GLU A 130 18.59 -12.77 -6.51
N ARG A 131 17.66 -13.51 -5.86
CA ARG A 131 17.98 -14.35 -4.69
C ARG A 131 18.61 -15.69 -5.09
N GLU A 132 18.33 -16.22 -6.29
CA GLU A 132 18.96 -17.45 -6.80
C GLU A 132 20.47 -17.33 -7.03
N ILE A 133 21.01 -16.12 -7.21
CA ILE A 133 22.45 -15.92 -7.41
C ILE A 133 23.24 -16.22 -6.12
N ILE A 134 22.56 -16.30 -4.96
CA ILE A 134 23.18 -16.39 -3.63
C ILE A 134 23.50 -17.83 -3.23
N ASP A 135 22.71 -18.82 -3.66
CA ASP A 135 23.00 -20.23 -3.40
C ASP A 135 23.66 -20.84 -4.64
N GLY A 136 24.99 -20.65 -4.75
CA GLY A 136 25.85 -21.21 -5.80
C GLY A 136 25.91 -22.74 -5.88
N ASN A 137 24.83 -23.44 -5.55
CA ASN A 137 24.75 -24.89 -5.53
C ASN A 137 23.41 -25.40 -6.05
N THR A 138 23.01 -25.00 -7.26
CA THR A 138 22.15 -25.86 -8.08
C THR A 138 22.69 -25.87 -9.50
N THR A 139 23.25 -27.01 -9.90
CA THR A 139 23.57 -27.31 -11.29
C THR A 139 22.38 -26.95 -12.19
N ARG A 140 22.61 -26.07 -13.17
CA ARG A 140 21.77 -26.02 -14.38
C ARG A 140 21.71 -27.45 -14.94
N LYS A 141 20.67 -28.21 -14.61
CA LYS A 141 20.31 -29.35 -15.45
C LYS A 141 19.65 -28.76 -16.69
N GLN A 142 20.41 -28.77 -17.78
CA GLN A 142 19.92 -28.62 -19.14
C GLN A 142 18.82 -29.67 -19.37
N GLY A 143 17.62 -29.24 -19.77
CA GLY A 143 16.44 -30.07 -20.09
C GLY A 143 15.22 -29.60 -19.28
N ASP A 144 14.10 -29.15 -19.84
CA ASP A 144 13.45 -29.54 -21.09
C ASP A 144 12.80 -28.35 -21.81
N SER A 145 12.80 -28.41 -23.14
CA SER A 145 12.26 -27.44 -24.08
C SER A 145 10.73 -27.45 -24.20
N ASP A 146 10.01 -27.60 -23.10
CA ASP A 146 8.55 -27.44 -23.09
C ASP A 146 8.16 -26.37 -22.06
N GLY A 147 7.72 -25.22 -22.57
CA GLY A 147 7.45 -23.97 -21.83
C GLY A 147 6.26 -24.01 -20.88
N ARG A 148 5.96 -25.17 -20.28
CA ARG A 148 4.79 -25.39 -19.42
C ARG A 148 5.06 -25.37 -17.92
N ASN A 149 6.31 -25.38 -17.47
CA ASN A 149 6.61 -25.50 -16.05
C ASN A 149 7.33 -24.26 -15.49
N ARG A 150 6.59 -23.14 -15.39
CA ARG A 150 6.93 -22.11 -14.39
C ARG A 150 6.65 -22.70 -13.02
N ARG A 151 7.66 -23.36 -12.41
CA ARG A 151 7.59 -23.71 -10.98
C ARG A 151 7.30 -22.41 -10.22
N LYS A 152 6.13 -22.36 -9.58
CA LYS A 152 5.77 -21.36 -8.59
C LYS A 152 6.84 -21.47 -7.49
N PHE A 153 7.80 -20.57 -7.47
CA PHE A 153 8.83 -20.53 -6.43
C PHE A 153 8.15 -20.12 -5.13
N GLU A 154 7.65 -21.10 -4.38
CA GLU A 154 7.16 -20.89 -3.02
C GLU A 154 8.39 -20.77 -2.11
N MET A 155 8.65 -19.56 -1.63
CA MET A 155 9.75 -19.29 -0.70
C MET A 155 9.40 -19.78 0.70
N SER A 156 10.34 -20.43 1.37
CA SER A 156 10.19 -20.83 2.78
C SER A 156 10.18 -19.61 3.71
N ALA A 157 9.59 -19.78 4.89
CA ALA A 157 9.53 -18.71 5.88
C ALA A 157 10.91 -18.31 6.42
N GLU A 158 11.82 -19.28 6.46
CA GLU A 158 13.20 -19.11 6.89
C GLU A 158 14.01 -18.31 5.85
N GLU A 159 13.69 -18.46 4.57
CA GLU A 159 14.25 -17.61 3.50
C GLU A 159 13.68 -16.19 3.53
N LEU A 160 12.39 -16.04 3.80
CA LEU A 160 11.73 -14.75 3.95
C LEU A 160 12.19 -13.97 5.20
N ALA A 161 12.73 -14.67 6.21
CA ALA A 161 13.31 -14.04 7.38
C ALA A 161 14.71 -13.44 7.12
N LYS A 162 15.33 -13.75 5.97
CA LYS A 162 16.61 -13.15 5.57
C LYS A 162 16.34 -11.84 4.81
N PRO A 163 17.05 -10.74 5.13
CA PRO A 163 16.89 -9.49 4.39
C PRO A 163 17.36 -9.71 2.94
N PRO A 164 16.72 -9.07 1.95
CA PRO A 164 17.13 -9.21 0.57
C PRO A 164 18.50 -8.57 0.31
N LEU A 165 19.16 -8.99 -0.76
CA LEU A 165 20.45 -8.45 -1.17
C LEU A 165 20.35 -6.93 -1.38
N GLY A 166 21.33 -6.18 -0.87
CA GLY A 166 21.34 -4.72 -0.95
C GLY A 166 20.43 -4.02 0.06
N TYR A 167 19.68 -4.74 0.89
CA TYR A 167 18.90 -4.13 1.96
C TYR A 167 19.84 -3.49 3.00
N PRO A 168 19.62 -2.21 3.38
CA PRO A 168 20.61 -1.42 4.12
C PRO A 168 20.79 -1.83 5.58
N SER A 169 20.04 -2.83 6.08
CA SER A 169 20.08 -3.24 7.48
C SER A 169 20.07 -4.76 7.65
N SER A 170 21.05 -5.29 8.37
CA SER A 170 21.09 -6.70 8.81
C SER A 170 20.32 -6.94 10.11
N LYS A 171 19.83 -5.88 10.77
CA LYS A 171 19.14 -5.95 12.07
C LYS A 171 17.62 -5.80 11.96
N VAL A 172 17.14 -5.17 10.90
CA VAL A 172 15.70 -4.97 10.65
C VAL A 172 15.25 -6.06 9.68
N VAL A 173 14.92 -7.22 10.23
CA VAL A 173 14.53 -8.41 9.47
C VAL A 173 13.14 -8.85 9.92
N LEU A 174 12.38 -9.46 9.01
CA LEU A 174 11.12 -10.09 9.40
C LEU A 174 11.40 -11.31 10.27
N LEU A 175 10.71 -11.42 11.38
CA LEU A 175 10.69 -12.66 12.15
C LEU A 175 9.97 -13.74 11.33
N VAL A 176 10.33 -15.01 11.54
CA VAL A 176 9.77 -16.15 10.77
C VAL A 176 8.23 -16.15 10.77
N HIS A 177 7.60 -15.77 11.89
CA HIS A 177 6.13 -15.70 11.97
C HIS A 177 5.56 -14.49 11.23
N GLU A 178 6.27 -13.35 11.18
CA GLU A 178 5.89 -12.17 10.39
C GLU A 178 6.04 -12.43 8.89
N ALA A 179 7.09 -13.14 8.50
CA ALA A 179 7.32 -13.62 7.15
C ALA A 179 6.19 -14.56 6.69
N LYS A 180 5.80 -15.54 7.54
CA LYS A 180 4.65 -16.43 7.27
C LYS A 180 3.34 -15.66 7.12
N ALA A 181 3.08 -14.65 7.95
CA ALA A 181 1.89 -13.81 7.82
C ALA A 181 1.89 -12.97 6.54
N SER A 182 3.08 -12.58 6.05
CA SER A 182 3.24 -11.75 4.85
C SER A 182 3.15 -12.54 3.54
N TYR A 183 3.43 -13.85 3.56
CA TYR A 183 3.60 -14.68 2.33
C TYR A 183 2.81 -16.01 2.34
N GLY A 184 2.27 -16.45 3.48
CA GLY A 184 1.71 -17.79 3.69
C GLY A 184 0.23 -17.99 3.35
N GLY A 185 -0.43 -17.02 2.71
CA GLY A 185 -1.67 -17.26 1.97
C GLY A 185 -1.33 -17.54 0.52
N ASP A 186 -2.18 -18.25 -0.22
CA ASP A 186 -2.00 -18.66 -1.63
C ASP A 186 -1.88 -17.47 -2.62
N THR A 187 -0.81 -16.67 -2.50
CA THR A 187 -0.77 -15.24 -2.86
C THR A 187 0.39 -14.93 -3.80
N MET A 188 0.28 -15.33 -5.06
CA MET A 188 1.04 -14.70 -6.15
C MET A 188 0.29 -13.45 -6.63
N ALA A 189 0.39 -12.37 -5.84
CA ALA A 189 0.20 -10.96 -6.21
C ALA A 189 -0.19 -10.17 -4.95
N LEU A 190 0.79 -9.58 -4.27
CA LEU A 190 0.50 -8.59 -3.24
C LEU A 190 0.17 -7.26 -3.94
N VAL A 191 -1.13 -7.01 -4.10
CA VAL A 191 -1.67 -5.72 -4.52
C VAL A 191 -1.31 -4.68 -3.45
N LEU A 192 -0.52 -3.69 -3.84
CA LEU A 192 -0.20 -2.51 -3.03
C LEU A 192 -1.51 -1.74 -2.76
N SER A 193 -2.12 -1.98 -1.60
CA SER A 193 -3.28 -1.21 -1.16
C SER A 193 -3.11 -0.85 0.32
N SER A 194 -2.69 0.38 0.54
CA SER A 194 -3.07 1.10 1.74
C SER A 194 -3.74 2.41 1.28
N MET A 195 -4.60 2.96 2.15
CA MET A 195 -5.35 4.20 1.95
C MET A 195 -4.78 5.35 2.80
N GLY A 196 -4.49 6.49 2.17
CA GLY A 196 -4.29 7.75 2.87
C GLY A 196 -4.02 8.94 1.95
N LYS A 197 -3.88 10.16 2.49
CA LYS A 197 -4.87 11.21 2.78
C LYS A 197 -4.13 12.53 2.99
N LEU A 198 -4.62 13.62 2.38
CA LEU A 198 -4.13 15.00 2.56
C LEU A 198 -4.00 15.39 4.04
N LEU A 199 -3.02 16.24 4.39
CA LEU A 199 -3.03 17.08 5.59
C LEU A 199 -2.89 18.54 5.16
N ARG A 200 -3.22 19.52 6.02
CA ARG A 200 -2.96 20.94 5.73
C ARG A 200 -1.87 21.45 6.67
#